data_AF-A0A8T6R7J8-F1
#
_entry.id   AF-A0A8T6R7J8-F1
#
_cell.length_a   1.000
_cell.length_b   1.000
_cell.length_c   1.000
_cell.angle_alpha   90.00
_cell.angle_beta   90.00
_cell.angle_gamma   90.00
#
_symmetry.space_group_name_H-M   'P 1'
#
loop_
_entity.id
_entity.type
_entity.pdbx_description
1 polymer ?
#
loop_
_entity_poly.entity_id
_entity_poly.type
_entity_poly.pdbx_seq_one_letter_code
_entity_poly.pdbx_strand_id
1 'polypeptide(L)'
;MRVTVDWKAACQAATSARTTTGVGATAPFSGAGGGVGHHGPVTDSEPARPTVPAPRPPDLTDAERVARATAFADLMATRRSVRDLAPDPVPLDAVRAAVRAAASAPSGANLQPWRFVLVTDPEVKRRIREGAEAEERDFYGRRAGAEWLSALAPLGTDADKPFLTTAPVLVVV
;
A
#
# COMPACT_ATOMS: atom_id res chain seq x y z
N MET A 1 5.90 -5.59 -30.44
CA MET A 1 6.56 -4.54 -29.63
C MET A 1 5.80 -4.44 -28.32
N ARG A 2 6.30 -5.10 -27.26
CA ARG A 2 5.64 -5.16 -25.93
C ARG A 2 6.16 -3.97 -25.12
N VAL A 3 5.28 -3.03 -24.78
CA VAL A 3 5.56 -2.02 -23.75
C VAL A 3 4.91 -2.53 -22.47
N THR A 4 5.71 -3.14 -21.60
CA THR A 4 5.36 -3.37 -20.20
C THR A 4 5.52 -2.05 -19.47
N VAL A 5 4.42 -1.47 -18.98
CA VAL A 5 4.52 -0.39 -18.00
C VAL A 5 5.01 -1.02 -16.69
N ASP A 6 6.28 -0.77 -16.37
CA ASP A 6 6.94 -1.32 -15.19
C ASP A 6 6.45 -0.60 -13.93
N TRP A 7 5.39 -1.13 -13.33
CA TRP A 7 4.85 -0.71 -12.03
C TRP A 7 5.92 -0.65 -10.92
N LYS A 8 6.98 -1.46 -11.05
CA LYS A 8 8.09 -1.54 -10.10
C LYS A 8 8.94 -0.26 -10.11
N ALA A 9 9.07 0.41 -11.26
CA ALA A 9 9.85 1.64 -11.41
C ALA A 9 9.17 2.85 -10.72
N ALA A 10 7.84 2.95 -10.79
CA ALA A 10 7.08 4.02 -10.14
C ALA A 10 7.17 3.92 -8.60
N CYS A 11 7.08 2.71 -8.05
CA CYS A 11 7.26 2.46 -6.61
C CYS A 11 8.71 2.68 -6.13
N GLN A 12 9.72 2.42 -6.96
CA GLN A 12 11.13 2.67 -6.64
C GLN A 12 11.45 4.17 -6.57
N ALA A 13 10.89 4.99 -7.46
CA ALA A 13 11.09 6.45 -7.44
C ALA A 13 10.62 7.12 -6.13
N ALA A 14 9.56 6.60 -5.50
CA ALA A 14 9.08 7.08 -4.21
C ALA A 14 9.97 6.69 -3.01
N THR A 15 10.87 5.71 -3.18
CA THR A 15 11.74 5.20 -2.11
C THR A 15 13.11 5.92 -2.07
N SER A 16 13.51 6.60 -3.14
CA SER A 16 14.88 7.13 -3.30
C SER A 16 15.10 8.54 -2.73
N ALA A 17 14.07 9.22 -2.23
CA ALA A 17 14.22 10.52 -1.58
C ALA A 17 14.57 10.36 -0.10
N ARG A 18 15.82 9.95 0.19
CA ARG A 18 16.38 10.03 1.55
C ARG A 18 17.56 11.00 1.54
N THR A 19 17.34 12.16 2.15
CA THR A 19 18.36 13.18 2.40
C THR A 19 19.47 12.63 3.29
N THR A 20 20.69 12.78 2.82
CA THR A 20 21.95 12.40 3.46
C THR A 20 22.29 13.32 4.63
N THR A 21 22.61 12.74 5.78
CA THR A 21 23.55 13.27 6.79
C THR A 21 24.09 12.01 7.46
N GLY A 22 25.37 11.60 7.42
CA GLY A 22 26.65 12.29 7.41
C GLY A 22 27.50 11.61 8.51
N VAL A 23 28.83 11.61 8.37
CA VAL A 23 29.89 10.97 9.20
C VAL A 23 30.21 9.52 8.78
N GLY A 24 31.43 9.13 8.41
CA GLY A 24 32.75 9.75 8.39
C GLY A 24 33.77 8.74 7.81
N ALA A 25 34.90 9.25 7.31
CA ALA A 25 35.98 8.58 6.54
C ALA A 25 36.62 7.34 7.22
N THR A 26 37.33 6.41 6.57
CA THR A 26 38.58 6.52 5.76
C THR A 26 38.89 5.20 5.01
N ALA A 27 39.59 5.27 3.86
CA ALA A 27 40.25 4.16 3.12
C ALA A 27 41.79 4.14 3.43
N PRO A 28 42.70 3.32 2.81
CA PRO A 28 42.55 2.31 1.74
C PRO A 28 43.44 1.01 1.83
N PHE A 29 43.25 0.12 0.83
CA PHE A 29 44.18 -0.89 0.22
C PHE A 29 44.55 -2.15 1.03
N SER A 30 44.74 -3.38 0.51
CA SER A 30 45.04 -3.92 -0.82
C SER A 30 44.70 -5.43 -0.86
N GLY A 31 44.38 -6.01 -2.01
CA GLY A 31 44.33 -7.47 -2.18
C GLY A 31 43.64 -7.93 -3.45
N ALA A 32 44.42 -8.18 -4.50
CA ALA A 32 44.00 -8.74 -5.77
C ALA A 32 43.69 -10.24 -5.68
N GLY A 33 42.68 -10.72 -6.41
CA GLY A 33 42.43 -12.15 -6.64
C GLY A 33 41.01 -12.41 -7.18
N GLY A 34 40.90 -12.71 -8.47
CA GLY A 34 39.63 -12.88 -9.17
C GLY A 34 38.91 -14.20 -8.89
N GLY A 35 37.59 -14.21 -9.11
CA GLY A 35 36.80 -15.44 -9.20
C GLY A 35 35.31 -15.25 -8.94
N VAL A 36 34.51 -15.40 -9.99
CA VAL A 36 33.06 -15.69 -10.03
C VAL A 36 32.13 -14.63 -9.41
N GLY A 37 31.23 -14.08 -10.24
CA GLY A 37 30.28 -13.02 -9.88
C GLY A 37 29.54 -13.32 -8.58
N HIS A 38 29.99 -12.66 -7.51
CA HIS A 38 29.29 -12.61 -6.24
C HIS A 38 27.99 -11.84 -6.46
N HIS A 39 26.85 -12.50 -6.23
CA HIS A 39 25.74 -11.80 -5.61
C HIS A 39 26.32 -11.12 -4.37
N GLY A 40 26.37 -9.79 -4.37
CA GLY A 40 26.87 -9.03 -3.23
C GLY A 40 26.20 -9.52 -1.94
N PRO A 41 26.91 -9.51 -0.80
CA PRO A 41 26.36 -10.04 0.43
C PRO A 41 25.07 -9.27 0.74
N VAL A 42 23.94 -9.97 0.80
CA VAL A 42 22.69 -9.48 1.36
C VAL A 42 22.97 -9.24 2.84
N THR A 43 23.54 -8.08 3.13
CA THR A 43 23.88 -7.60 4.46
C THR A 43 22.82 -6.59 4.80
N ASP A 44 21.70 -7.14 5.29
CA ASP A 44 20.90 -6.63 6.40
C ASP A 44 19.70 -7.57 6.52
N SER A 45 19.90 -8.71 7.19
CA SER A 45 18.76 -9.49 7.67
C SER A 45 18.01 -8.63 8.68
N GLU A 46 16.84 -8.11 8.29
CA GLU A 46 15.94 -7.39 9.19
C GLU A 46 15.78 -8.25 10.48
N PRO A 47 15.96 -7.67 11.68
CA PRO A 47 15.98 -8.44 12.91
C PRO A 47 14.67 -9.20 13.07
N ALA A 48 14.76 -10.45 13.56
CA ALA A 48 13.60 -11.28 13.79
C ALA A 48 12.60 -10.56 14.71
N ARG A 49 11.35 -10.48 14.27
CA ARG A 49 10.29 -9.80 15.04
C ARG A 49 9.90 -10.68 16.24
N PRO A 50 9.83 -10.13 17.45
CA PRO A 50 9.56 -10.92 18.64
C PRO A 50 8.18 -11.57 18.58
N THR A 51 8.09 -12.82 19.01
CA THR A 51 6.81 -13.49 19.22
C THR A 51 6.18 -12.96 20.51
N VAL A 52 4.99 -12.37 20.40
CA VAL A 52 4.20 -11.91 21.55
C VAL A 52 3.09 -12.91 21.81
N PRO A 53 2.94 -13.45 23.03
CA PRO A 53 1.81 -14.31 23.37
C PRO A 53 0.47 -13.61 23.13
N ALA A 54 -0.52 -14.34 22.62
CA ALA A 54 -1.85 -13.80 22.44
C ALA A 54 -2.43 -13.35 23.79
N PRO A 55 -3.08 -12.17 23.86
CA PRO A 55 -3.74 -11.74 25.08
C PRO A 55 -4.88 -12.69 25.45
N ARG A 56 -5.10 -12.91 26.75
CA ARG A 56 -6.27 -13.66 27.22
C ARG A 56 -7.54 -12.91 26.78
N PRO A 57 -8.50 -13.57 26.10
CA PRO A 57 -9.79 -12.96 25.81
C PRO A 57 -10.50 -12.54 27.11
N PRO A 58 -11.27 -11.44 27.10
CA PRO A 58 -12.05 -11.04 28.27
C PRO A 58 -13.08 -12.12 28.63
N ASP A 59 -13.36 -12.24 29.93
CA ASP A 59 -14.43 -13.08 30.44
C ASP A 59 -15.77 -12.41 30.12
N LEU A 60 -16.40 -12.85 29.03
CA LEU A 60 -17.70 -12.37 28.54
C LEU A 60 -18.71 -13.51 28.56
N THR A 61 -19.95 -13.19 28.94
CA THR A 61 -21.12 -14.05 28.74
C THR A 61 -21.41 -14.24 27.25
N ASP A 62 -22.13 -15.30 26.89
CA ASP A 62 -22.51 -15.54 25.50
C ASP A 62 -23.39 -14.41 24.95
N ALA A 63 -24.27 -13.85 25.77
CA ALA A 63 -25.09 -12.70 25.41
C ALA A 63 -24.24 -11.47 25.06
N GLU A 64 -23.20 -11.17 25.83
CA GLU A 64 -22.28 -10.06 25.54
C GLU A 64 -21.44 -10.31 24.29
N ARG A 65 -21.01 -11.57 24.04
CA ARG A 65 -20.29 -11.94 22.83
C ARG A 65 -21.14 -11.70 21.59
N VAL A 66 -22.39 -12.17 21.62
CA VAL A 66 -23.35 -11.97 20.52
C VAL A 66 -23.60 -10.48 20.31
N ALA A 67 -23.90 -9.73 21.37
CA ALA A 67 -24.17 -8.30 21.27
C ALA A 67 -23.01 -7.51 20.63
N ARG A 68 -21.76 -7.79 21.03
CA ARG A 68 -20.57 -7.14 20.47
C ARG A 68 -20.34 -7.52 19.01
N ALA A 69 -20.53 -8.79 18.66
CA ALA A 69 -20.36 -9.27 17.29
C ALA A 69 -21.41 -8.65 16.35
N THR A 70 -22.67 -8.61 16.77
CA THR A 70 -23.76 -7.98 16.01
C THR A 70 -23.50 -6.48 15.81
N ALA A 71 -23.15 -5.75 16.88
CA ALA A 71 -22.86 -4.32 16.77
C ALA A 71 -21.69 -4.02 15.82
N PHE A 72 -20.64 -4.85 15.83
CA PHE A 72 -19.53 -4.71 14.89
C PHE A 72 -19.95 -5.04 13.45
N ALA A 73 -20.73 -6.10 13.25
CA ALA A 73 -21.25 -6.46 11.93
C ALA A 73 -22.13 -5.35 11.35
N ASP A 74 -23.03 -4.79 12.14
CA ASP A 74 -23.88 -3.67 11.75
C ASP A 74 -23.06 -2.43 11.40
N LEU A 75 -22.03 -2.11 12.20
CA LEU A 75 -21.11 -1.01 11.89
C LEU A 75 -20.39 -1.24 10.56
N MET A 76 -19.86 -2.44 10.31
CA MET A 76 -19.16 -2.77 9.07
C MET A 76 -20.09 -2.76 7.85
N ALA A 77 -21.36 -3.11 8.03
CA ALA A 77 -22.37 -3.07 6.96
C ALA A 77 -22.66 -1.65 6.46
N THR A 78 -22.38 -0.61 7.26
CA THR A 78 -22.55 0.79 6.82
C THR A 78 -21.49 1.24 5.81
N ARG A 79 -20.36 0.52 5.71
CA ARG A 79 -19.25 0.88 4.81
C ARG A 79 -19.65 0.75 3.34
N ARG A 80 -19.44 1.81 2.57
CA ARG A 80 -19.57 1.83 1.11
C ARG A 80 -18.24 2.23 0.45
N SER A 81 -18.01 1.72 -0.76
CA SER A 81 -16.92 2.22 -1.59
C SER A 81 -17.35 3.54 -2.22
N VAL A 82 -16.70 4.64 -1.82
CA VAL A 82 -17.00 6.00 -2.26
C VAL A 82 -15.97 6.42 -3.31
N ARG A 83 -16.42 7.01 -4.43
CA ARG A 83 -15.56 7.48 -5.53
C ARG A 83 -15.56 9.00 -5.71
N ASP A 84 -16.48 9.69 -5.06
CA ASP A 84 -16.53 11.15 -4.99
C ASP A 84 -16.10 11.58 -3.59
N LEU A 85 -14.88 12.10 -3.49
CA LEU A 85 -14.26 12.49 -2.22
C LEU A 85 -14.17 14.00 -2.12
N ALA A 86 -14.31 14.52 -0.89
CA ALA A 86 -14.07 15.93 -0.63
C ALA A 86 -12.56 16.20 -0.51
N PRO A 87 -12.08 17.41 -0.90
CA PRO A 87 -10.67 17.77 -0.81
C PRO A 87 -10.24 18.16 0.61
N ASP A 88 -11.16 18.16 1.58
CA ASP A 88 -10.91 18.58 2.95
C ASP A 88 -9.75 17.78 3.57
N PRO A 89 -8.82 18.44 4.28
CA PRO A 89 -7.72 17.75 4.92
C PRO A 89 -8.24 16.81 6.01
N VAL A 90 -7.60 15.65 6.12
CA VAL A 90 -7.85 14.69 7.20
C VAL A 90 -6.67 14.71 8.19
N PRO A 91 -6.92 14.56 9.51
CA PRO A 91 -5.83 14.39 10.47
C PRO A 91 -4.97 13.17 10.11
N LEU A 92 -3.68 13.38 9.85
CA LEU A 92 -2.78 12.29 9.46
C LEU A 92 -2.64 11.21 10.54
N ASP A 93 -2.85 11.56 11.81
CA ASP A 93 -2.85 10.59 12.91
C ASP A 93 -4.02 9.61 12.83
N ALA A 94 -5.16 10.03 12.30
CA ALA A 94 -6.28 9.13 12.03
C ALA A 94 -5.91 8.12 10.91
N VAL A 95 -5.23 8.59 9.85
CA VAL A 95 -4.72 7.72 8.77
C VAL A 95 -3.67 6.75 9.30
N ARG A 96 -2.74 7.21 10.14
CA ARG A 96 -1.72 6.36 10.78
C ARG A 96 -2.34 5.33 11.71
N ALA A 97 -3.40 5.69 12.45
CA ALA A 97 -4.13 4.74 13.29
C ALA A 97 -4.83 3.64 12.46
N ALA A 98 -5.42 4.00 11.32
CA ALA A 98 -6.00 3.03 10.40
C ALA A 98 -4.93 2.09 9.80
N VAL A 99 -3.78 2.64 9.39
CA VAL A 99 -2.64 1.83 8.89
C VAL A 99 -2.10 0.90 9.99
N ARG A 100 -2.00 1.38 11.24
CA ARG A 100 -1.60 0.56 12.37
C ARG A 100 -2.56 -0.62 12.59
N ALA A 101 -3.86 -0.40 12.44
CA ALA A 101 -4.85 -1.47 12.52
C ALA A 101 -4.72 -2.47 11.34
N ALA A 102 -4.45 -1.99 10.12
CA ALA A 102 -4.20 -2.87 8.98
C ALA A 102 -2.92 -3.72 9.16
N ALA A 103 -1.86 -3.10 9.69
CA ALA A 103 -0.58 -3.75 9.92
C ALA A 103 -0.61 -4.81 11.03
N SER A 104 -1.69 -4.93 11.82
CA SER A 104 -1.85 -5.99 12.81
C SER A 104 -2.43 -7.29 12.24
N ALA A 105 -2.63 -7.38 10.92
CA ALA A 105 -3.02 -8.62 10.27
C ALA A 105 -1.99 -9.74 10.53
N PRO A 106 -2.41 -11.03 10.55
CA PRO A 106 -1.46 -12.14 10.64
C PRO A 106 -0.60 -12.23 9.37
N SER A 107 0.66 -12.66 9.52
CA SER A 107 1.56 -12.95 8.39
C SER A 107 2.33 -14.23 8.63
N GLY A 108 2.62 -14.96 7.54
CA GLY A 108 3.45 -16.15 7.59
C GLY A 108 4.81 -15.82 8.21
N ALA A 109 5.22 -16.62 9.20
CA ALA A 109 6.46 -16.42 9.97
C ALA A 109 6.63 -15.00 10.57
N ASN A 110 5.52 -14.27 10.81
CA ASN A 110 5.53 -12.90 11.32
C ASN A 110 6.37 -11.92 10.45
N LEU A 111 6.49 -12.20 9.14
CA LEU A 111 7.30 -11.39 8.22
C LEU A 111 6.71 -10.00 7.97
N GLN A 112 5.39 -9.84 8.16
CA GLN A 112 4.65 -8.60 7.95
C GLN A 112 5.05 -7.91 6.62
N PRO A 113 4.89 -8.61 5.47
CA PRO A 113 5.47 -8.24 4.19
C PRO A 113 4.70 -7.11 3.48
N TRP A 114 4.04 -6.23 4.24
CA TRP A 114 3.28 -5.11 3.73
C TRP A 114 4.07 -3.80 3.85
N ARG A 115 3.94 -2.95 2.84
CA ARG A 115 4.46 -1.59 2.86
C ARG A 115 3.34 -0.62 2.52
N PHE A 116 2.93 0.17 3.52
CA PHE A 116 1.97 1.24 3.33
C PHE A 116 2.69 2.54 2.98
N VAL A 117 2.44 3.10 1.81
CA VAL A 117 2.99 4.38 1.36
C VAL A 117 1.89 5.43 1.40
N LEU A 118 2.02 6.41 2.31
CA LEU A 118 1.13 7.56 2.38
C LEU A 118 1.64 8.62 1.40
N VAL A 119 0.82 8.96 0.41
CA VAL A 119 1.13 9.98 -0.59
C VAL A 119 0.23 11.18 -0.37
N THR A 120 0.83 12.30 0.02
CA THR A 120 0.15 13.61 0.17
C THR A 120 0.64 14.65 -0.82
N ASP A 121 1.80 14.42 -1.45
CA ASP A 121 2.38 15.31 -2.45
C ASP A 121 1.46 15.41 -3.69
N PRO A 122 0.97 16.61 -4.05
CA PRO A 122 0.05 16.79 -5.16
C PRO A 122 0.62 16.36 -6.52
N GLU A 123 1.92 16.54 -6.72
CA GLU A 123 2.60 16.22 -7.98
C GLU A 123 2.82 14.71 -8.12
N VAL A 124 3.15 14.02 -7.04
CA VAL A 124 3.16 12.55 -7.00
C VAL A 124 1.76 12.00 -7.28
N LYS A 125 0.72 12.54 -6.64
CA LYS A 125 -0.68 12.14 -6.88
C LYS A 125 -1.11 12.36 -8.33
N ARG A 126 -0.75 13.49 -8.94
CA ARG A 126 -1.02 13.79 -10.35
C ARG A 126 -0.41 12.74 -11.27
N ARG A 127 0.87 12.40 -11.07
CA ARG A 127 1.54 11.36 -11.87
C ARG A 127 0.90 9.98 -11.70
N ILE A 128 0.47 9.63 -10.48
CA ILE A 128 -0.28 8.39 -10.21
C ILE A 128 -1.58 8.37 -11.01
N ARG A 129 -2.34 9.47 -10.98
CA ARG A 129 -3.59 9.60 -11.72
C ARG A 129 -3.39 9.41 -13.21
N GLU A 130 -2.44 10.11 -13.81
CA GLU A 130 -2.16 10.02 -15.25
C GLU A 130 -1.78 8.60 -15.69
N GLY A 131 -0.95 7.92 -14.89
CA GLY A 131 -0.61 6.52 -15.12
C GLY A 131 -1.83 5.59 -15.04
N ALA A 132 -2.68 5.77 -14.02
CA ALA A 132 -3.89 4.97 -13.83
C ALA A 132 -4.90 5.18 -14.97
N GLU A 133 -5.18 6.43 -15.35
CA GLU A 133 -6.14 6.76 -16.42
C GLU A 133 -5.62 6.30 -17.80
N ALA A 134 -4.31 6.28 -18.02
CA ALA A 134 -3.73 5.71 -19.24
C ALA A 134 -3.96 4.19 -19.34
N GLU A 135 -3.70 3.43 -18.27
CA GLU A 135 -3.95 1.99 -18.24
C GLU A 135 -5.44 1.65 -18.32
N GLU A 136 -6.31 2.44 -17.69
CA GLU A 136 -7.75 2.23 -17.72
C GLU A 136 -8.34 2.49 -19.11
N ARG A 137 -7.92 3.56 -19.82
CA ARG A 137 -8.32 3.78 -21.22
C ARG A 137 -7.91 2.61 -22.10
N ASP A 138 -6.72 2.08 -21.88
CA ASP A 138 -6.22 0.89 -22.55
C ASP A 138 -7.03 -0.37 -22.22
N PHE A 139 -7.43 -0.52 -20.97
CA PHE A 139 -8.23 -1.64 -20.48
C PHE A 139 -9.63 -1.65 -21.08
N TYR A 140 -10.37 -0.54 -20.94
CA TYR A 140 -11.71 -0.38 -21.51
C TYR A 140 -11.71 -0.39 -23.03
N GLY A 141 -10.66 0.12 -23.67
CA GLY A 141 -10.58 0.20 -25.13
C GLY A 141 -10.15 -1.09 -25.82
N ARG A 142 -9.42 -1.99 -25.15
CA ARG A 142 -8.80 -3.17 -25.80
C ARG A 142 -8.84 -4.48 -25.02
N ARG A 143 -8.91 -4.46 -23.69
CA ARG A 143 -8.64 -5.66 -22.87
C ARG A 143 -9.84 -6.17 -22.07
N ALA A 144 -10.89 -5.37 -21.90
CA ALA A 144 -12.08 -5.77 -21.17
C ALA A 144 -13.03 -6.59 -22.05
N GLY A 145 -13.29 -7.85 -21.66
CA GLY A 145 -14.33 -8.68 -22.29
C GLY A 145 -15.74 -8.12 -22.03
N ALA A 146 -16.69 -8.43 -22.92
CA ALA A 146 -18.06 -7.93 -22.83
C ALA A 146 -18.76 -8.29 -21.51
N GLU A 147 -18.51 -9.49 -20.98
CA GLU A 147 -19.04 -9.93 -19.68
C GLU A 147 -18.53 -9.06 -18.53
N TRP A 148 -17.24 -8.71 -18.55
CA TRP A 148 -16.63 -7.87 -17.53
C TRP A 148 -17.15 -6.43 -17.58
N LEU A 149 -17.32 -5.87 -18.79
CA LEU A 149 -17.92 -4.54 -18.97
C LEU A 149 -19.36 -4.50 -18.46
N SER A 150 -20.14 -5.55 -18.69
CA SER A 150 -21.50 -5.67 -18.16
C SER A 150 -21.51 -5.69 -16.63
N ALA A 151 -20.56 -6.40 -16.00
CA ALA A 151 -20.43 -6.42 -14.54
C ALA A 151 -20.04 -5.06 -13.94
N LEU A 152 -19.28 -4.22 -14.68
CA LEU A 152 -18.87 -2.90 -14.24
C LEU A 152 -19.93 -1.82 -14.49
N ALA A 153 -20.83 -2.00 -15.46
CA ALA A 153 -21.82 -0.99 -15.83
C ALA A 153 -22.67 -0.47 -14.65
N PRO A 154 -23.16 -1.31 -13.71
CA PRO A 154 -23.91 -0.83 -12.55
C PRO A 154 -23.11 0.07 -11.60
N LEU A 155 -21.77 0.00 -11.66
CA LEU A 155 -20.89 0.80 -10.81
C LEU A 155 -20.66 2.21 -11.36
N GLY A 156 -21.03 2.46 -12.62
CA GLY A 156 -20.83 3.76 -13.28
C GLY A 156 -19.36 4.17 -13.38
N THR A 157 -18.43 3.21 -13.39
CA THR A 157 -17.00 3.49 -13.43
C THR A 157 -16.50 3.62 -14.85
N ASP A 158 -15.72 4.66 -15.10
CA ASP A 158 -15.01 4.90 -16.35
C ASP A 158 -13.50 4.97 -16.11
N ALA A 159 -12.77 5.45 -17.12
CA ALA A 159 -11.34 5.60 -17.06
C ALA A 159 -10.89 6.81 -16.24
N ASP A 160 -11.75 7.80 -15.99
CA ASP A 160 -11.40 9.00 -15.25
C ASP A 160 -11.33 8.70 -13.75
N LYS A 161 -10.22 9.09 -13.11
CA LYS A 161 -9.96 8.81 -11.69
C LYS A 161 -9.70 10.10 -10.92
N PRO A 162 -10.63 11.09 -10.93
CA PRO A 162 -10.41 12.41 -10.32
C PRO A 162 -10.10 12.32 -8.82
N PHE A 163 -10.66 11.34 -8.13
CA PHE A 163 -10.41 11.07 -6.72
C PHE A 163 -8.94 10.86 -6.36
N LEU A 164 -8.08 10.41 -7.31
CA LEU A 164 -6.65 10.25 -7.07
C LEU A 164 -5.93 11.59 -6.83
N THR A 165 -6.49 12.69 -7.35
CA THR A 165 -6.00 14.04 -7.10
C THR A 165 -6.82 14.79 -6.06
N THR A 166 -8.14 14.53 -5.98
CA THR A 166 -9.03 15.20 -5.02
C THR A 166 -8.80 14.73 -3.58
N ALA A 167 -8.59 13.42 -3.35
CA ALA A 167 -8.39 12.89 -2.01
C ALA A 167 -7.15 13.54 -1.34
N PRO A 168 -7.24 13.96 -0.07
CA PRO A 168 -6.10 14.58 0.62
C PRO A 168 -4.92 13.63 0.82
N VAL A 169 -5.18 12.31 0.90
CA VAL A 169 -4.17 11.28 1.12
C VAL A 169 -4.48 10.06 0.26
N LEU A 170 -3.48 9.52 -0.43
CA LEU A 170 -3.54 8.17 -1.00
C LEU A 170 -2.75 7.21 -0.11
N VAL A 171 -3.33 6.04 0.17
CA VAL A 171 -2.62 4.92 0.82
C VAL A 171 -2.39 3.85 -0.24
N VAL A 172 -1.13 3.67 -0.64
CA VAL A 172 -0.71 2.63 -1.59
C VAL A 172 -0.14 1.46 -0.78
N VAL A 173 -0.59 0.24 -1.11
CA VAL A 173 -0.20 -1.01 -0.45
C VAL A 173 0.56 -1.90 -1.44
#